data_AF-A0A0E3S1U3-F1
#
_entry.id   AF-A0A0E3S1U3-F1
#
_cell.length_a   1.000
_cell.length_b   1.000
_cell.length_c   1.000
_cell.angle_alpha   90.00
_cell.angle_beta   90.00
_cell.angle_gamma   90.00
#
_symmetry.space_group_name_H-M   'P 1'
#
loop_
_entity.id
_entity.type
_entity.pdbx_description
1 polymer ?
#
loop_
_entity_poly.entity_id
_entity_poly.type
_entity_poly.pdbx_seq_one_letter_code
_entity_poly.pdbx_strand_id
1 'polypeptide(L)'
;MEPKMKKYLKITLYTLLTLSLLIFVSGILVVSHPFFLTKHVNSLVKHSGADPHEFKFQTYTKEEFALEYLNVSLSPEDDFIKLFENHYGTSNKKDELLMVTYDIQDPEDNSTYTLYGINKYTDLVYKSTRKAHMAGEKRGEAFHKDIKSPADPGRE
;
A
#
# COMPACT_ATOMS: atom_id res chain seq x y z
N MET A 1 -2.20 -50.35 7.92
CA MET A 1 -1.32 -49.23 7.53
C MET A 1 0.11 -49.60 7.92
N GLU A 2 0.98 -49.91 6.95
CA GLU A 2 2.35 -50.40 7.22
C GLU A 2 3.15 -49.43 8.12
N PRO A 3 4.02 -49.94 9.01
CA PRO A 3 4.80 -49.11 9.94
C PRO A 3 5.66 -48.05 9.24
N LYS A 4 6.14 -48.33 8.03
CA LYS A 4 6.84 -47.33 7.18
C LYS A 4 5.91 -46.19 6.78
N MET A 5 4.69 -46.49 6.32
CA MET A 5 3.71 -45.50 5.88
C MET A 5 3.25 -44.58 7.02
N LYS A 6 3.15 -45.10 8.26
CA LYS A 6 2.90 -44.29 9.47
C LYS A 6 4.04 -43.31 9.78
N LYS A 7 5.31 -43.73 9.57
CA LYS A 7 6.48 -42.87 9.79
C LYS A 7 6.52 -41.71 8.78
N TYR A 8 6.27 -41.98 7.50
CA TYR A 8 6.21 -40.93 6.47
C TYR A 8 5.06 -39.95 6.73
N LEU A 9 3.87 -40.44 7.05
CA LEU A 9 2.73 -39.57 7.37
C LEU A 9 3.05 -38.63 8.55
N LYS A 10 3.70 -39.15 9.60
CA LYS A 10 4.10 -38.36 10.77
C LYS A 10 5.13 -37.28 10.40
N ILE A 11 6.11 -37.60 9.56
CA ILE A 11 7.10 -36.62 9.07
C ILE A 11 6.41 -35.54 8.24
N THR A 12 5.60 -35.93 7.25
CA THR A 12 4.87 -34.98 6.39
C THR A 12 3.97 -34.06 7.21
N LEU A 13 3.26 -34.60 8.20
CA LEU A 13 2.41 -33.80 9.09
C LEU A 13 3.22 -32.80 9.90
N TYR A 14 4.35 -33.21 10.48
CA TYR A 14 5.21 -32.27 11.21
C TYR A 14 5.83 -31.22 10.30
N THR A 15 6.27 -31.58 9.10
CA THR A 15 6.80 -30.61 8.13
C THR A 15 5.73 -29.59 7.72
N LEU A 16 4.49 -30.04 7.48
CA LEU A 16 3.39 -29.13 7.18
C LEU A 16 3.10 -28.18 8.36
N LEU A 17 3.07 -28.72 9.59
CA LEU A 17 2.85 -27.94 10.81
C LEU A 17 3.96 -26.91 11.03
N THR A 18 5.22 -27.30 10.89
CA THR A 18 6.35 -26.39 11.08
C THR A 18 6.37 -25.31 10.01
N LEU A 19 6.11 -25.66 8.75
CA LEU A 19 6.00 -24.69 7.66
C LEU A 19 4.83 -23.72 7.89
N SER A 20 3.67 -24.24 8.28
CA SER A 20 2.49 -23.40 8.56
C SER A 20 2.75 -22.44 9.73
N LEU A 21 3.38 -22.93 10.80
CA LEU A 21 3.77 -22.09 11.94
C LEU A 21 4.76 -21.00 11.51
N LEU A 22 5.73 -21.33 10.67
CA LEU A 22 6.73 -20.38 10.19
C LEU A 22 6.11 -19.30 9.30
N ILE A 23 5.20 -19.67 8.41
CA ILE A 23 4.42 -18.72 7.59
C ILE A 23 3.56 -17.83 8.49
N PHE A 24 2.89 -18.40 9.50
CA PHE A 24 2.05 -17.65 10.42
C PHE A 24 2.84 -16.63 11.24
N VAL A 25 3.95 -17.05 11.85
CA VAL A 25 4.84 -16.15 12.62
C VAL A 25 5.44 -15.07 11.72
N SER A 26 5.88 -15.43 10.51
CA SER A 26 6.37 -14.46 9.53
C SER A 26 5.29 -13.44 9.15
N GLY A 27 4.05 -13.87 8.94
CA GLY A 27 2.93 -12.99 8.63
C GLY A 27 2.68 -11.98 9.75
N ILE A 28 2.66 -12.43 11.01
CA ILE A 28 2.53 -11.55 12.18
C ILE A 28 3.67 -10.52 12.23
N LEU A 29 4.91 -10.95 11.99
CA LEU A 29 6.08 -10.07 11.97
C LEU A 29 5.96 -8.98 10.91
N VAL A 30 5.47 -9.30 9.71
CA VAL A 30 5.30 -8.31 8.63
C VAL A 30 4.32 -7.20 9.03
N VAL A 31 3.21 -7.55 9.68
CA VAL A 31 2.15 -6.58 10.03
C VAL A 31 2.36 -5.87 11.37
N SER A 32 3.26 -6.36 12.23
CA SER A 32 3.44 -5.83 13.58
C SER A 32 4.31 -4.59 13.67
N HIS A 33 5.20 -4.36 12.69
CA HIS A 33 6.12 -3.22 12.73
C HIS A 33 6.38 -2.65 11.33
N PRO A 34 6.36 -1.30 11.17
CA PRO A 34 6.58 -0.64 9.87
C PRO A 34 7.86 -1.10 9.16
N PHE A 35 8.96 -1.25 9.90
CA PHE A 35 10.21 -1.82 9.40
C PHE A 35 10.06 -3.15 8.63
N PHE A 36 9.31 -4.12 9.17
CA PHE A 36 9.13 -5.42 8.53
C PHE A 36 8.23 -5.32 7.30
N LEU A 37 7.16 -4.53 7.36
CA LEU A 37 6.29 -4.26 6.21
C LEU A 37 7.08 -3.62 5.06
N THR A 38 7.86 -2.57 5.36
CA THR A 38 8.72 -1.89 4.40
C THR A 38 9.69 -2.87 3.73
N LYS A 39 10.38 -3.70 4.52
CA LYS A 39 11.31 -4.70 3.97
C LYS A 39 10.60 -5.76 3.13
N HIS A 40 9.42 -6.20 3.57
CA HIS A 40 8.65 -7.22 2.87
C HIS A 40 8.20 -6.74 1.50
N VAL A 41 7.59 -5.54 1.42
CA VAL A 41 7.13 -4.96 0.15
C VAL A 41 8.30 -4.70 -0.80
N ASN A 42 9.40 -4.09 -0.32
CA ASN A 42 10.58 -3.87 -1.15
C ASN A 42 11.21 -5.18 -1.64
N SER A 43 11.19 -6.25 -0.82
CA SER A 43 11.64 -7.58 -1.25
C SER A 43 10.73 -8.18 -2.33
N LEU A 44 9.40 -8.04 -2.20
CA LEU A 44 8.43 -8.50 -3.19
C LEU A 44 8.66 -7.81 -4.54
N VAL A 45 8.85 -6.49 -4.54
CA VAL A 45 9.11 -5.73 -5.77
C VAL A 45 10.45 -6.11 -6.40
N LYS A 46 11.50 -6.31 -5.58
CA LYS A 46 12.78 -6.81 -6.09
C LYS A 46 12.63 -8.18 -6.77
N HIS A 47 11.72 -9.03 -6.29
CA HIS A 47 11.50 -10.37 -6.85
C HIS A 47 10.51 -10.38 -8.01
N SER A 48 9.72 -9.33 -8.21
CA SER A 48 8.78 -9.23 -9.34
C SER A 48 9.47 -8.86 -10.66
N GLY A 49 10.77 -8.52 -10.62
CA GLY A 49 11.53 -8.07 -11.79
C GLY A 49 11.29 -6.61 -12.17
N ALA A 50 10.53 -5.86 -11.37
CA ALA A 50 10.46 -4.41 -11.48
C ALA A 50 11.80 -3.79 -11.06
N ASP A 51 12.22 -2.71 -11.73
CA ASP A 51 13.43 -2.01 -11.34
C ASP A 51 13.25 -1.42 -9.92
N PRO A 52 14.07 -1.81 -8.94
CA PRO A 52 14.01 -1.27 -7.59
C PRO A 52 14.31 0.24 -7.53
N HIS A 53 14.88 0.83 -8.58
CA HIS A 53 15.04 2.28 -8.71
C HIS A 53 13.77 2.98 -9.21
N GLU A 54 12.80 2.25 -9.76
CA GLU A 54 11.50 2.78 -10.21
C GLU A 54 10.42 2.72 -9.13
N PHE A 55 10.68 2.04 -8.01
CA PHE A 55 9.71 1.87 -6.93
C PHE A 55 10.37 2.02 -5.54
N LYS A 56 9.80 2.89 -4.71
CA LYS A 56 10.21 3.07 -3.33
C LYS A 56 8.99 2.98 -2.41
N PHE A 57 8.96 2.00 -1.52
CA PHE A 57 7.94 1.89 -0.49
C PHE A 57 8.54 2.16 0.88
N GLN A 58 7.87 3.03 1.64
CA GLN A 58 8.21 3.39 3.01
C GLN A 58 6.93 3.48 3.85
N THR A 59 7.05 3.08 5.11
CA THR A 59 5.97 3.18 6.10
C THR A 59 6.44 4.01 7.28
N TYR A 60 5.55 4.81 7.82
CA TYR A 60 5.77 5.77 8.89
C TYR A 60 4.71 5.56 9.96
N THR A 61 5.03 5.92 11.20
CA THR A 61 3.96 6.24 12.16
C THR A 61 3.28 7.55 11.75
N LYS A 62 2.10 7.84 12.31
CA LYS A 62 1.41 9.10 12.02
C LYS A 62 2.25 10.32 12.43
N GLU A 63 2.95 10.23 13.56
CA GLU A 63 3.79 11.31 14.10
C GLU A 63 5.00 11.58 13.20
N GLU A 64 5.71 10.52 12.79
CA GLU A 64 6.82 10.62 11.85
C GLU A 64 6.37 11.24 10.53
N PHE A 65 5.23 10.78 10.01
CA PHE A 65 4.68 11.29 8.76
C PHE A 65 4.27 12.76 8.87
N ALA A 66 3.57 13.15 9.94
CA ALA A 66 3.13 14.53 10.14
C ALA A 66 4.32 15.48 10.27
N LEU A 67 5.38 15.05 10.96
CA LEU A 67 6.59 15.85 11.10
C LEU A 67 7.33 16.01 9.77
N GLU A 68 7.50 14.91 9.02
CA GLU A 68 8.30 14.90 7.78
C GLU A 68 7.56 15.54 6.59
N TYR A 69 6.26 15.28 6.45
CA TYR A 69 5.49 15.64 5.25
C TYR A 69 4.46 16.74 5.46
N LEU A 70 3.93 16.90 6.67
CA LEU A 70 2.96 17.95 6.99
C LEU A 70 3.62 19.13 7.73
N ASN A 71 4.86 18.96 8.19
CA ASN A 71 5.59 19.91 9.04
C ASN A 71 4.81 20.31 10.31
N VAL A 72 4.11 19.34 10.90
CA VAL A 72 3.27 19.51 12.10
C VAL A 72 3.61 18.43 13.13
N SER A 73 3.69 18.80 14.41
CA SER A 73 3.76 17.84 15.51
C SER A 73 2.35 17.42 15.90
N LEU A 74 2.06 16.12 15.91
CA LEU A 74 0.76 15.61 16.35
C LEU A 74 0.68 15.54 17.87
N SER A 75 -0.48 15.92 18.40
CA SER A 75 -0.96 15.58 19.73
C SER A 75 -1.88 14.35 19.69
N PRO A 76 -2.06 13.62 20.81
CA PRO A 76 -2.98 12.48 20.87
C PRO A 76 -4.43 12.80 20.49
N GLU A 77 -4.84 14.06 20.64
CA GLU A 77 -6.19 14.54 20.33
C GLU A 77 -6.39 14.93 18.86
N ASP A 78 -5.31 15.03 18.07
CA ASP A 78 -5.39 15.47 16.69
C ASP A 78 -6.01 14.41 15.77
N ASP A 79 -7.00 14.83 14.97
CA ASP A 79 -7.55 14.02 13.90
C ASP A 79 -6.58 14.01 12.70
N PHE A 80 -5.65 13.06 12.74
CA PHE A 80 -4.64 12.89 11.68
C PHE A 80 -5.26 12.69 10.30
N ILE A 81 -6.38 11.96 10.20
CA ILE A 81 -7.03 11.71 8.90
C ILE A 81 -7.50 13.05 8.35
N LYS A 82 -8.19 13.86 9.14
CA LYS A 82 -8.65 15.19 8.74
C LYS A 82 -7.49 16.11 8.37
N LEU A 83 -6.39 16.10 9.11
CA LEU A 83 -5.18 16.87 8.78
C LEU A 83 -4.60 16.46 7.43
N PHE A 84 -4.53 15.15 7.18
CA PHE A 84 -4.03 14.59 5.92
C PHE A 84 -4.93 14.94 4.74
N GLU A 85 -6.26 14.85 4.88
CA GLU A 85 -7.22 15.29 3.86
C GLU A 85 -7.17 16.82 3.64
N ASN A 86 -6.94 17.62 4.68
CA ASN A 86 -6.79 19.06 4.50
C ASN A 86 -5.55 19.42 3.68
N HIS A 87 -4.47 18.64 3.82
CA HIS A 87 -3.20 18.90 3.13
C HIS A 87 -3.22 18.42 1.68
N TYR A 88 -3.66 17.18 1.43
CA TYR A 88 -3.65 16.57 0.10
C TYR A 88 -4.97 16.72 -0.67
N GLY A 89 -6.00 17.32 -0.06
CA GLY A 89 -7.34 17.46 -0.61
C GLY A 89 -8.27 16.34 -0.16
N THR A 90 -9.51 16.33 -0.64
CA THR A 90 -10.47 15.29 -0.24
C THR A 90 -10.28 14.02 -1.07
N SER A 91 -10.16 12.87 -0.40
CA SER A 91 -9.91 11.58 -1.01
C SER A 91 -11.07 11.16 -1.91
N ASN A 92 -10.78 10.21 -2.81
CA ASN A 92 -11.79 9.44 -3.50
C ASN A 92 -12.60 8.63 -2.45
N LYS A 93 -13.65 9.24 -1.89
CA LYS A 93 -14.52 8.68 -0.83
C LYS A 93 -15.21 7.35 -1.20
N LYS A 94 -14.97 6.83 -2.40
CA LYS A 94 -15.53 5.57 -2.88
C LYS A 94 -14.92 4.34 -2.20
N ASP A 95 -13.70 4.42 -1.68
CA ASP A 95 -13.08 3.32 -0.94
C ASP A 95 -13.34 3.45 0.56
N GLU A 96 -14.59 3.15 0.94
CA GLU A 96 -15.07 3.26 2.32
C GLU A 96 -14.29 2.40 3.31
N LEU A 97 -13.70 1.29 2.86
CA LEU A 97 -13.47 0.16 3.75
C LEU A 97 -12.08 0.06 4.38
N LEU A 98 -10.98 0.54 3.80
CA LEU A 98 -9.64 0.21 4.34
C LEU A 98 -8.59 1.31 4.27
N MET A 99 -8.53 2.10 3.18
CA MET A 99 -7.43 3.01 2.94
C MET A 99 -7.87 4.35 2.37
N VAL A 100 -7.32 5.44 2.91
CA VAL A 100 -7.39 6.77 2.29
C VAL A 100 -6.14 6.91 1.42
N THR A 101 -6.29 7.19 0.13
CA THR A 101 -5.17 7.30 -0.82
C THR A 101 -5.17 8.58 -1.62
N TYR A 102 -3.96 9.09 -1.93
CA TYR A 102 -3.75 10.23 -2.81
C TYR A 102 -2.59 9.98 -3.75
N ASP A 103 -2.88 10.03 -5.04
CA ASP A 103 -1.87 10.12 -6.09
C ASP A 103 -1.45 11.59 -6.23
N ILE A 104 -0.19 11.88 -5.90
CA ILE A 104 0.41 13.19 -6.11
C ILE A 104 1.56 13.09 -7.11
N GLN A 105 1.78 14.15 -7.88
CA GLN A 105 2.98 14.30 -8.67
C GLN A 105 4.12 14.71 -7.75
N ASP A 106 5.29 14.09 -7.91
CA ASP A 106 6.47 14.41 -7.12
C ASP A 106 6.93 15.86 -7.41
N PRO A 107 7.12 16.71 -6.37
CA PRO A 107 7.57 18.08 -6.56
C PRO A 107 9.02 18.20 -7.07
N GLU A 108 9.85 17.15 -6.95
CA GLU A 108 11.24 17.16 -7.42
C GLU A 108 11.38 16.76 -8.89
N ASP A 109 10.51 15.89 -9.42
CA ASP A 109 10.57 15.39 -10.79
C ASP A 109 9.14 15.14 -11.30
N ASN A 110 8.68 15.95 -12.27
CA ASN A 110 7.37 15.90 -12.93
C ASN A 110 7.00 14.51 -13.53
N SER A 111 7.85 13.49 -13.42
CA SER A 111 7.64 12.14 -13.94
C SER A 111 7.28 11.08 -12.88
N THR A 112 7.22 11.44 -11.59
CA THR A 112 7.02 10.44 -10.52
C THR A 112 5.65 10.57 -9.86
N TYR A 113 4.91 9.47 -9.78
CA TYR A 113 3.66 9.39 -9.02
C TYR A 113 3.96 8.87 -7.62
N THR A 114 3.64 9.65 -6.61
CA THR A 114 3.70 9.22 -5.22
C THR A 114 2.29 8.97 -4.72
N LEU A 115 2.02 7.73 -4.32
CA LEU A 115 0.82 7.32 -3.63
C LEU A 115 1.08 7.39 -2.13
N TYR A 116 0.40 8.30 -1.44
CA TYR A 116 0.31 8.22 0.01
C TYR A 116 -0.96 7.50 0.40
N GLY A 117 -0.91 6.71 1.47
CA GLY A 117 -2.15 6.27 2.07
C GLY A 117 -2.10 5.95 3.56
N ILE A 118 -3.28 6.04 4.14
CA ILE A 118 -3.54 5.78 5.55
C ILE A 118 -4.43 4.55 5.63
N ASN A 119 -4.01 3.55 6.41
CA ASN A 119 -4.91 2.47 6.79
C ASN A 119 -5.70 2.90 8.03
N LYS A 120 -7.03 2.93 7.93
CA LYS A 120 -7.91 3.43 9.01
C LYS A 120 -7.84 2.59 10.29
N TYR A 121 -7.38 1.35 10.21
CA TYR A 121 -7.31 0.40 11.34
C TYR A 121 -5.93 0.29 11.97
N THR A 122 -4.93 0.95 11.41
CA THR A 122 -3.55 0.91 11.91
C THR A 122 -3.03 2.31 12.09
N ASP A 123 -2.01 2.45 12.94
CA ASP A 123 -1.35 3.74 13.13
C ASP A 123 -0.27 4.04 12.09
N LEU A 124 -0.37 3.37 10.93
CA LEU A 124 0.63 3.39 9.88
C LEU A 124 0.17 4.18 8.67
N VAL A 125 1.08 5.00 8.18
CA VAL A 125 0.98 5.73 6.92
C VAL A 125 2.01 5.16 5.97
N TYR A 126 1.62 4.93 4.71
CA TYR A 126 2.54 4.43 3.70
C TYR A 126 2.75 5.47 2.59
N LYS A 127 3.97 5.48 2.08
CA LYS A 127 4.40 6.23 0.90
C LYS A 127 4.91 5.24 -0.12
N SER A 128 4.31 5.24 -1.29
CA SER A 128 4.72 4.43 -2.44
C SER A 128 5.03 5.36 -3.59
N THR A 129 6.31 5.58 -3.86
CA THR A 129 6.79 6.38 -4.97
C THR A 129 7.06 5.47 -6.16
N ARG A 130 6.48 5.77 -7.31
CA ARG A 130 6.67 5.04 -8.56
C ARG A 130 7.04 6.01 -9.68
N LYS A 131 8.17 5.76 -10.35
CA LYS A 131 8.52 6.52 -11.56
C LYS A 131 7.61 6.06 -12.71
N ALA A 132 6.82 6.97 -13.27
CA ALA A 132 6.16 6.71 -14.53
C ALA A 132 7.10 7.17 -15.63
N HIS A 133 7.58 6.23 -16.45
CA HIS A 133 8.19 6.61 -17.72
C HIS A 133 7.13 7.38 -18.51
N MET A 134 7.39 8.65 -18.78
CA MET A 134 6.64 9.42 -19.80
C MET A 134 6.94 8.82 -21.17
N ALA A 135 6.38 7.65 -21.44
CA ALA A 135 6.09 7.19 -22.78
C ALA A 135 4.58 7.27 -22.91
N GLY A 136 4.08 7.79 -24.04
CA GLY A 136 2.66 7.96 -24.35
C GLY A 136 1.86 6.65 -24.44
N GLU A 137 1.94 5.79 -23.44
CA GLU A 137 1.04 4.66 -23.23
C GLU A 137 0.04 5.04 -22.14
N LYS A 138 -1.16 5.32 -22.59
CA LYS A 138 -2.39 5.37 -21.80
C LYS A 138 -2.44 4.24 -20.76
N ARG A 139 -2.03 4.53 -19.53
CA ARG A 139 -2.50 3.79 -18.34
C ARG A 139 -3.52 4.65 -17.60
N GLY A 140 -4.64 4.88 -18.29
CA GLY A 140 -5.79 5.62 -17.79
C GLY A 140 -7.14 5.05 -18.24
N GLU A 141 -7.22 3.76 -18.60
CA GLU A 141 -8.48 3.16 -19.09
C GLU A 141 -8.99 1.97 -18.26
N ALA A 142 -8.39 1.65 -17.10
CA ALA A 142 -8.89 0.58 -16.22
C ALA A 142 -9.89 1.03 -15.13
N PHE A 143 -10.04 2.34 -14.87
CA PHE A 143 -10.93 2.84 -13.80
C PHE A 143 -11.96 3.89 -14.25
N HIS A 144 -12.10 4.13 -15.56
CA HIS A 144 -13.12 5.03 -16.11
C HIS A 144 -13.97 4.38 -17.23
N LYS A 145 -14.38 3.14 -17.04
CA LYS A 145 -15.56 2.62 -17.73
C LYS A 145 -16.70 2.50 -16.72
N ASP A 146 -17.57 3.50 -16.74
CA ASP A 146 -19.01 3.44 -16.41
C ASP A 146 -19.55 4.77 -15.87
N ILE A 147 -19.23 5.88 -16.55
CA ILE A 147 -20.05 7.08 -16.47
C ILE A 147 -20.42 7.48 -17.90
N LYS A 148 -21.53 6.91 -18.40
CA LYS A 148 -22.30 7.59 -19.45
C LYS A 148 -22.96 8.80 -18.80
N SER A 149 -22.45 10.00 -19.07
CA SER A 149 -23.27 11.20 -18.87
C SER A 149 -24.36 11.26 -19.95
N PRO A 150 -25.59 11.66 -19.61
CA PRO A 150 -26.65 11.84 -20.59
C PRO A 150 -26.28 12.96 -21.56
N ALA A 151 -26.57 12.77 -22.84
CA ALA A 151 -26.46 13.81 -23.85
C ALA A 151 -27.40 14.98 -23.49
N ASP A 152 -26.83 16.17 -23.39
CA ASP A 152 -27.57 17.43 -23.41
C ASP A 152 -28.04 17.69 -24.86
N PRO A 153 -29.35 17.74 -25.17
CA PRO A 153 -29.81 18.16 -26.47
C PRO A 153 -29.82 19.69 -26.50
N GLY A 154 -28.71 20.25 -26.98
CA GLY A 154 -28.59 21.66 -27.27
C GLY A 154 -29.70 22.15 -28.21
N ARG A 155 -30.31 23.26 -27.81
CA ARG A 155 -31.11 24.14 -28.65
C ARG A 155 -30.19 24.79 -29.68
N GLU A 156 -30.57 24.72 -30.96
CA GLU A 156 -30.82 25.86 -31.87
C GLU A 156 -31.42 25.33 -33.18
#